data_AF-A0A662WQJ9-F1
#
_entry.id   AF-A0A662WQJ9-F1
#
_cell.length_a   1.000
_cell.length_b   1.000
_cell.length_c   1.000
_cell.angle_alpha   90.00
_cell.angle_beta   90.00
_cell.angle_gamma   90.00
#
_symmetry.space_group_name_H-M   'P 1'
#
loop_
_entity.id
_entity.type
_entity.pdbx_description
1 polymer ?
#
loop_
_entity_poly.entity_id
_entity_poly.type
_entity_poly.pdbx_seq_one_letter_code
_entity_poly.pdbx_strand_id
1 'polypeptide(L)'
;MVKVATPLKAALSTCLFAAVASASSMSFINKCAYSIELYHSQEGLGLAKLADIAAGSTFSSDITGPAHMFRHGAGNNATLLEISLDSETWYDISIIPPSPGYCGSYQECKACTSAGCKTGFNVPVSVKPKQNSGTGTCTPLYCAADSATECSDAYLFPMDNTKTHHCPASTDFDVTFCYADSAASPTVTSTPAPSTTATLQGTVQGYADLGQVKAKYSYSGQKAGNVAGSYDRVTSLATCSKQSVSMQSPVGPMSEEVTMVFRGPMEINNIAVYSAEGGSANSTWSRVSSYSRSSGTTDNLVFMNNKNIDYSGKLSHGPQGYASADGSESAKKPTVFGGVLAEASNPGVVGGGPGVQTGAEVNIMTSKPCKGDCVGYAGDNDYHGWGGGKKAFVTQVKMPQGSTPNQPAIWMLNAQVVHSNQYGCNCRGMGSVGGCGELDIAEVIETNSARDKVSTHYYFYDGSVLSPGGDNFAARSESGTTVYVTLIDDSKDGLIKIVELADFDFTQTTLGSLYQQLVDC
;
A
#
# COMPACT_ATOMS: atom_id res chain seq x y z
N MET A 1 2.85 7.01 80.81
CA MET A 1 3.59 6.18 79.82
C MET A 1 2.69 5.96 78.62
N VAL A 2 2.82 6.77 77.57
CA VAL A 2 2.03 6.64 76.33
C VAL A 2 2.98 6.11 75.26
N LYS A 3 2.70 4.88 74.77
CA LYS A 3 3.45 4.24 73.70
C LYS A 3 3.05 4.85 72.37
N VAL A 4 4.01 5.41 71.65
CA VAL A 4 3.87 5.84 70.25
C VAL A 4 4.21 4.63 69.36
N ALA A 5 3.31 4.24 68.47
CA ALA A 5 3.50 3.17 67.50
C ALA A 5 3.93 3.76 66.15
N THR A 6 5.02 3.25 65.59
CA THR A 6 5.54 3.54 64.25
C THR A 6 4.85 2.67 63.21
N PRO A 7 4.50 3.17 61.99
CA PRO A 7 3.91 2.32 60.97
C PRO A 7 4.98 1.52 60.22
N LEU A 8 4.66 0.24 60.00
CA LEU A 8 5.41 -0.76 59.26
C LEU A 8 5.25 -0.51 57.75
N LYS A 9 6.37 -0.37 57.02
CA LYS A 9 6.37 -0.36 55.54
C LYS A 9 6.20 -1.79 55.03
N ALA A 10 5.07 -2.08 54.38
CA ALA A 10 4.88 -3.30 53.62
C ALA A 10 5.38 -3.09 52.18
N ALA A 11 6.35 -3.90 51.74
CA ALA A 11 6.75 -4.01 50.35
C ALA A 11 5.86 -5.07 49.67
N LEU A 12 5.08 -4.66 48.68
CA LEU A 12 4.25 -5.55 47.87
C LEU A 12 5.11 -6.07 46.72
N SER A 13 5.43 -7.38 46.73
CA SER A 13 6.11 -8.06 45.63
C SER A 13 5.06 -8.63 44.69
N THR A 14 4.92 -8.06 43.50
CA THR A 14 4.00 -8.52 42.46
C THR A 14 4.68 -9.63 41.65
N CYS A 15 4.27 -10.89 41.84
CA CYS A 15 4.59 -11.97 40.90
C CYS A 15 3.77 -11.77 39.63
N LEU A 16 4.42 -11.43 38.51
CA LEU A 16 3.84 -11.59 37.19
C LEU A 16 3.77 -13.09 36.85
N PHE A 17 2.56 -13.65 36.79
CA PHE A 17 2.32 -14.86 36.01
C PHE A 17 2.22 -14.45 34.54
N ALA A 18 3.23 -14.75 33.74
CA ALA A 18 3.09 -14.69 32.29
C ALA A 18 2.17 -15.83 31.86
N ALA A 19 1.00 -15.51 31.31
CA ALA A 19 0.19 -16.49 30.61
C ALA A 19 1.00 -16.96 29.39
N VAL A 20 1.39 -18.23 29.37
CA VAL A 20 2.03 -18.82 28.20
C VAL A 20 0.92 -19.07 27.19
N ALA A 21 0.88 -18.28 26.11
CA ALA A 21 -0.06 -18.53 25.02
C ALA A 21 0.19 -19.92 24.44
N SER A 22 -0.87 -20.71 24.28
CA SER A 22 -0.81 -22.04 23.65
C SER A 22 -0.47 -21.88 22.17
N ALA A 23 0.74 -22.27 21.79
CA ALA A 23 1.18 -22.30 20.39
C ALA A 23 0.95 -23.69 19.79
N SER A 24 0.60 -23.72 18.51
CA SER A 24 0.57 -24.94 17.69
C SER A 24 1.54 -24.81 16.53
N SER A 25 2.24 -25.90 16.22
CA SER A 25 3.14 -25.97 15.08
C SER A 25 2.41 -26.41 13.82
N MET A 26 2.56 -25.65 12.74
CA MET A 26 1.97 -25.92 11.42
C MET A 26 3.08 -26.32 10.46
N SER A 27 2.94 -27.48 9.81
CA SER A 27 3.87 -27.95 8.78
C SER A 27 3.20 -27.97 7.42
N PHE A 28 3.59 -27.05 6.55
CA PHE A 28 3.07 -26.86 5.19
C PHE A 28 3.95 -27.63 4.20
N ILE A 29 3.40 -28.70 3.64
CA ILE A 29 4.08 -29.67 2.78
C ILE A 29 3.62 -29.44 1.35
N ASN A 30 4.56 -29.16 0.44
CA ASN A 30 4.25 -28.98 -0.97
C ASN A 30 4.50 -30.29 -1.75
N LYS A 31 3.44 -30.97 -2.18
CA LYS A 31 3.54 -32.11 -3.12
C LYS A 31 3.27 -31.74 -4.58
N CYS A 32 2.98 -30.47 -4.86
CA CYS A 32 2.78 -29.99 -6.21
C CYS A 32 4.08 -30.09 -7.02
N ALA A 33 3.96 -30.14 -8.34
CA ALA A 33 5.12 -30.04 -9.25
C ALA A 33 5.69 -28.61 -9.34
N TYR A 34 5.02 -27.63 -8.72
CA TYR A 34 5.37 -26.20 -8.72
C TYR A 34 5.49 -25.67 -7.29
N SER A 35 6.09 -24.49 -7.13
CA SER A 35 6.26 -23.86 -5.83
C SER A 35 4.93 -23.37 -5.26
N ILE A 36 4.71 -23.58 -3.97
CA ILE A 36 3.57 -23.00 -3.25
C ILE A 36 3.99 -21.70 -2.61
N GLU A 37 3.43 -20.59 -3.08
CA GLU A 37 3.46 -19.32 -2.35
C GLU A 37 2.49 -19.41 -1.18
N LEU A 38 2.98 -19.67 0.04
CA LEU A 38 2.16 -19.76 1.23
C LEU A 38 1.86 -18.35 1.75
N TYR A 39 0.59 -17.96 1.71
CA TYR A 39 0.08 -16.73 2.29
C TYR A 39 -0.68 -17.01 3.58
N HIS A 40 -0.63 -16.06 4.51
CA HIS A 40 -1.29 -16.08 5.80
C HIS A 40 -1.89 -14.72 6.12
N SER A 41 -3.06 -14.72 6.74
CA SER A 41 -3.65 -13.54 7.42
C SER A 41 -4.18 -13.96 8.77
N GLN A 42 -4.24 -13.02 9.72
CA GLN A 42 -4.79 -13.26 11.05
C GLN A 42 -5.58 -12.03 11.53
N GLU A 43 -6.76 -12.23 12.11
CA GLU A 43 -7.55 -11.24 12.87
C GLU A 43 -7.25 -9.75 12.57
N GLY A 44 -7.85 -9.20 11.51
CA GLY A 44 -7.69 -7.77 11.18
C GLY A 44 -6.33 -7.37 10.60
N LEU A 45 -5.37 -8.30 10.49
CA LEU A 45 -4.11 -8.12 9.77
C LEU A 45 -4.27 -8.51 8.30
N GLY A 46 -3.56 -7.78 7.43
CA GLY A 46 -3.54 -8.03 6.01
C GLY A 46 -2.90 -9.38 5.64
N LEU A 47 -3.17 -9.84 4.43
CA LEU A 47 -2.58 -11.05 3.87
C LEU A 47 -1.08 -10.84 3.60
N ALA A 48 -0.24 -11.65 4.23
CA ALA A 48 1.21 -11.66 4.07
C ALA A 48 1.69 -12.97 3.42
N LYS A 49 2.70 -12.90 2.55
CA LYS A 49 3.39 -14.12 2.09
C LYS A 49 4.35 -14.57 3.19
N LEU A 50 4.19 -15.80 3.68
CA LEU A 50 5.09 -16.38 4.67
C LEU A 50 6.30 -17.04 4.02
N ALA A 51 6.09 -17.79 2.94
CA ALA A 51 7.15 -18.57 2.31
C ALA A 51 6.84 -18.91 0.85
N ASP A 52 7.89 -19.17 0.07
CA ASP A 52 7.82 -19.94 -1.16
C ASP A 52 8.29 -21.36 -0.87
N ILE A 53 7.36 -22.31 -0.81
CA ILE A 53 7.65 -23.71 -0.52
C ILE A 53 7.94 -24.40 -1.84
N ALA A 54 9.21 -24.68 -2.12
CA ALA A 54 9.59 -25.40 -3.33
C ALA A 54 8.91 -26.78 -3.42
N ALA A 55 8.73 -27.30 -4.63
CA ALA A 55 8.17 -28.62 -4.87
C ALA A 55 8.90 -29.70 -4.05
N GLY A 56 8.15 -30.54 -3.35
CA GLY A 56 8.67 -31.59 -2.46
C GLY A 56 9.22 -31.11 -1.11
N SER A 57 9.19 -29.80 -0.83
CA SER A 57 9.71 -29.22 0.42
C SER A 57 8.60 -28.97 1.45
N THR A 58 9.03 -28.73 2.69
CA THR A 58 8.15 -28.37 3.81
C THR A 58 8.59 -27.06 4.43
N PHE A 59 7.64 -26.18 4.75
CA PHE A 59 7.83 -25.00 5.57
C PHE A 59 7.05 -25.17 6.88
N SER A 60 7.66 -24.83 8.01
CA SER A 60 7.00 -24.92 9.31
C SER A 60 6.96 -23.56 9.99
N SER A 61 5.86 -23.27 10.67
CA SER A 61 5.68 -22.09 11.50
C SER A 61 4.83 -22.43 12.71
N ASP A 62 5.13 -21.79 13.83
CA ASP A 62 4.25 -21.83 14.99
C ASP A 62 3.21 -20.71 14.86
N ILE A 63 2.01 -20.97 15.35
CA ILE A 63 0.89 -20.02 15.36
C ILE A 63 0.31 -19.90 16.77
N THR A 64 -0.23 -18.72 17.09
CA THR A 64 -0.88 -18.41 18.37
C THR A 64 -2.06 -17.47 18.15
N GLY A 65 -3.12 -17.65 18.93
CA GLY A 65 -4.30 -16.79 18.89
C GLY A 65 -5.32 -17.18 17.81
N PRO A 66 -6.40 -16.41 17.65
CA PRO A 66 -7.52 -16.80 16.82
C PRO A 66 -7.36 -16.40 15.35
N ALA A 67 -8.30 -16.88 14.52
CA ALA A 67 -8.61 -16.39 13.17
C ALA A 67 -7.45 -16.35 12.17
N HIS A 68 -6.64 -17.41 12.08
CA HIS A 68 -5.65 -17.57 11.02
C HIS A 68 -6.31 -18.11 9.74
N MET A 69 -5.92 -17.57 8.58
CA MET A 69 -6.28 -18.11 7.27
C MET A 69 -5.02 -18.30 6.44
N PHE A 70 -4.85 -19.49 5.87
CA PHE A 70 -3.72 -19.85 5.00
C PHE A 70 -4.21 -20.19 3.60
N ARG A 71 -3.43 -19.80 2.57
CA ARG A 71 -3.74 -20.13 1.18
C ARG A 71 -2.50 -20.17 0.30
N HIS A 72 -2.63 -20.83 -0.86
CA HIS A 72 -1.67 -20.69 -1.94
C HIS A 72 -1.99 -19.45 -2.78
N GLY A 73 -1.00 -18.58 -2.96
CA GLY A 73 -1.10 -17.39 -3.81
C GLY A 73 -1.87 -16.23 -3.16
N ALA A 74 -1.66 -15.03 -3.69
CA ALA A 74 -2.29 -13.82 -3.17
C ALA A 74 -3.76 -13.67 -3.59
N GLY A 75 -4.23 -14.43 -4.58
CA GLY A 75 -5.59 -14.36 -5.10
C GLY A 75 -6.65 -14.70 -4.05
N ASN A 76 -7.80 -14.04 -4.13
CA ASN A 76 -8.95 -14.32 -3.28
C ASN A 76 -9.80 -15.51 -3.78
N ASN A 77 -9.63 -15.90 -5.04
CA ASN A 77 -10.15 -17.16 -5.59
C ASN A 77 -9.20 -18.31 -5.21
N ALA A 78 -9.21 -18.74 -3.96
CA ALA A 78 -8.24 -19.70 -3.44
C ALA A 78 -8.85 -20.65 -2.42
N THR A 79 -8.33 -21.88 -2.39
CA THR A 79 -8.65 -22.84 -1.32
C THR A 79 -8.10 -22.30 -0.01
N LEU A 80 -8.95 -22.11 0.99
CA LEU A 80 -8.56 -21.57 2.29
C LEU A 80 -8.45 -22.69 3.33
N LEU A 81 -7.41 -22.63 4.16
CA LEU A 81 -7.36 -23.30 5.45
C LEU A 81 -7.58 -22.26 6.54
N GLU A 82 -8.63 -22.44 7.34
CA GLU A 82 -8.97 -21.55 8.45
C GLU A 82 -8.64 -22.28 9.76
N ILE A 83 -7.97 -21.60 10.69
CA ILE A 83 -7.61 -22.18 12.00
C ILE A 83 -7.61 -21.12 13.09
N SER A 84 -8.17 -21.44 14.26
CA SER A 84 -8.28 -20.55 15.40
C SER A 84 -7.82 -21.25 16.67
N LEU A 85 -6.84 -20.68 17.37
CA LEU A 85 -6.34 -21.20 18.65
C LEU A 85 -6.94 -20.38 19.80
N ASP A 86 -7.90 -20.99 20.48
CA ASP A 86 -8.60 -20.39 21.62
C ASP A 86 -8.49 -21.33 22.84
N SER A 87 -9.57 -21.62 23.57
CA SER A 87 -9.56 -22.70 24.59
C SER A 87 -9.40 -24.09 23.99
N GLU A 88 -9.72 -24.24 22.70
CA GLU A 88 -9.54 -25.41 21.84
C GLU A 88 -9.07 -24.93 20.46
N THR A 89 -8.59 -25.83 19.60
CA THR A 89 -8.17 -25.50 18.24
C THR A 89 -9.30 -25.80 17.26
N TRP A 90 -9.86 -24.77 16.64
CA TRP A 90 -10.91 -24.88 15.62
C TRP A 90 -10.29 -24.77 14.23
N TYR A 91 -10.72 -25.59 13.26
CA TYR A 91 -10.18 -25.55 11.91
C TYR A 91 -11.15 -26.11 10.87
N ASP A 92 -11.01 -25.61 9.65
CA ASP A 92 -11.74 -26.09 8.47
C ASP A 92 -11.03 -25.72 7.17
N ILE A 93 -11.52 -26.29 6.06
CA ILE A 93 -11.15 -25.88 4.70
C ILE A 93 -12.36 -25.16 4.10
N SER A 94 -12.13 -24.13 3.29
CA SER A 94 -13.19 -23.43 2.58
C SER A 94 -12.86 -23.27 1.10
N ILE A 95 -13.87 -23.53 0.25
CA ILE A 95 -13.84 -23.22 -1.18
C ILE A 95 -14.97 -22.30 -1.61
N ILE A 96 -15.49 -21.54 -0.65
CA ILE A 96 -16.46 -20.47 -0.88
C ILE A 96 -15.78 -19.39 -1.75
N PRO A 97 -16.35 -19.02 -2.91
CA PRO A 97 -15.78 -17.96 -3.74
C PRO A 97 -15.78 -16.60 -3.02
N PRO A 98 -14.85 -15.69 -3.37
CA PRO A 98 -14.74 -14.41 -2.69
C PRO A 98 -15.95 -13.51 -2.93
N SER A 99 -16.46 -12.93 -1.84
CA SER A 99 -17.65 -12.08 -1.82
C SER A 99 -18.81 -12.71 -2.60
N PRO A 100 -19.31 -13.88 -2.16
CA PRO A 100 -20.33 -14.60 -2.92
C PRO A 100 -21.72 -13.94 -2.78
N GLY A 101 -21.86 -12.95 -1.89
CA GLY A 101 -23.17 -12.44 -1.48
C GLY A 101 -23.91 -13.48 -0.66
N TYR A 102 -25.24 -13.47 -0.73
CA TYR A 102 -26.08 -14.51 -0.13
C TYR A 102 -26.26 -15.66 -1.12
N CYS A 103 -25.78 -16.86 -0.76
CA CYS A 103 -25.98 -18.10 -1.51
C CYS A 103 -26.15 -19.27 -0.53
N GLY A 104 -27.13 -20.15 -0.78
CA GLY A 104 -27.53 -21.25 0.10
C GLY A 104 -27.04 -22.63 -0.33
N SER A 105 -26.28 -22.72 -1.42
CA SER A 105 -25.74 -23.99 -1.94
C SER A 105 -24.44 -23.76 -2.72
N TYR A 106 -23.65 -24.83 -2.89
CA TYR A 106 -22.46 -24.83 -3.73
C TYR A 106 -22.74 -24.28 -5.15
N GLN A 107 -23.83 -24.75 -5.77
CA GLN A 107 -24.22 -24.35 -7.11
C GLN A 107 -24.57 -22.85 -7.20
N GLU A 108 -25.27 -22.30 -6.21
CA GLU A 108 -25.57 -20.86 -6.16
C GLU A 108 -24.31 -20.03 -5.98
N CYS A 109 -23.41 -20.42 -5.07
CA CYS A 109 -22.19 -19.64 -4.83
C CYS A 109 -21.23 -19.66 -6.04
N LYS A 110 -21.30 -20.69 -6.88
CA LYS A 110 -20.47 -20.85 -8.09
C LYS A 110 -21.15 -20.33 -9.37
N ALA A 111 -22.35 -19.77 -9.30
CA ALA A 111 -23.05 -19.27 -10.47
C ALA A 111 -22.25 -18.17 -11.19
N CYS A 112 -22.11 -18.30 -12.51
CA CYS A 112 -21.38 -17.34 -13.32
C CYS A 112 -22.16 -16.04 -13.48
N THR A 113 -21.47 -14.90 -13.37
CA THR A 113 -22.05 -13.57 -13.64
C THR A 113 -21.47 -13.00 -14.93
N SER A 114 -21.96 -11.84 -15.38
CA SER A 114 -21.35 -11.08 -16.48
C SER A 114 -19.91 -10.62 -16.20
N ALA A 115 -19.48 -10.65 -14.92
CA ALA A 115 -18.10 -10.40 -14.50
C ALA A 115 -17.23 -11.67 -14.40
N GLY A 116 -17.74 -12.82 -14.87
CA GLY A 116 -17.06 -14.11 -14.85
C GLY A 116 -17.58 -15.07 -13.76
N CYS A 117 -17.09 -16.31 -13.81
CA CYS A 117 -17.35 -17.32 -12.78
C CYS A 117 -16.29 -17.18 -11.68
N LYS A 118 -16.73 -17.01 -10.42
CA LYS A 118 -15.81 -16.94 -9.29
C LYS A 118 -15.55 -18.35 -8.77
N THR A 119 -14.27 -18.70 -8.57
CA THR A 119 -13.88 -19.95 -7.92
C THR A 119 -13.38 -19.63 -6.52
N GLY A 120 -13.51 -20.58 -5.60
CA GLY A 120 -12.90 -20.49 -4.26
C GLY A 120 -11.82 -21.54 -4.11
N PHE A 121 -11.30 -22.02 -5.24
CA PHE A 121 -10.41 -23.16 -5.32
C PHE A 121 -9.31 -22.83 -6.31
N ASN A 122 -8.09 -23.19 -5.95
CA ASN A 122 -6.93 -23.07 -6.82
C ASN A 122 -5.94 -24.23 -6.66
N VAL A 123 -5.83 -24.81 -5.47
CA VAL A 123 -4.94 -25.95 -5.20
C VAL A 123 -5.64 -26.97 -4.28
N PRO A 124 -5.45 -28.28 -4.50
CA PRO A 124 -5.90 -29.30 -3.55
C PRO A 124 -5.20 -29.13 -2.20
N VAL A 125 -5.95 -29.20 -1.09
CA VAL A 125 -5.40 -29.08 0.27
C VAL A 125 -5.96 -30.17 1.17
N SER A 126 -5.10 -30.78 1.99
CA SER A 126 -5.52 -31.55 3.16
C SER A 126 -4.93 -30.96 4.43
N VAL A 127 -5.66 -30.98 5.53
CA VAL A 127 -5.16 -30.65 6.87
C VAL A 127 -5.32 -31.86 7.79
N LYS A 128 -4.25 -32.24 8.49
CA LYS A 128 -4.23 -33.42 9.35
C LYS A 128 -3.67 -33.08 10.73
N PRO A 129 -4.43 -33.31 11.81
CA PRO A 129 -3.89 -33.25 13.16
C PRO A 129 -2.80 -34.31 13.36
N LYS A 130 -1.63 -33.91 13.86
CA LYS A 130 -0.50 -34.83 14.13
C LYS A 130 -0.70 -35.63 15.41
N GLN A 131 -1.46 -35.06 16.35
CA GLN A 131 -1.89 -35.67 17.60
C GLN A 131 -3.40 -35.48 17.79
N ASN A 132 -3.98 -36.17 18.78
CA ASN A 132 -5.39 -36.06 19.19
C ASN A 132 -6.45 -36.46 18.14
N SER A 133 -6.01 -36.88 16.94
CA SER A 133 -6.87 -37.44 15.89
C SER A 133 -7.78 -38.56 16.44
N GLY A 134 -9.08 -38.49 16.10
CA GLY A 134 -10.12 -39.44 16.54
C GLY A 134 -10.84 -39.06 17.83
N THR A 135 -10.50 -37.92 18.45
CA THR A 135 -11.20 -37.40 19.63
C THR A 135 -12.24 -36.35 19.21
N GLY A 136 -13.53 -36.62 19.41
CA GLY A 136 -14.60 -35.71 19.00
C GLY A 136 -14.62 -35.50 17.48
N THR A 137 -14.52 -34.24 17.04
CA THR A 137 -14.40 -33.88 15.60
C THR A 137 -12.94 -33.65 15.18
N CYS A 138 -11.94 -34.03 15.98
CA CYS A 138 -10.54 -33.88 15.60
C CYS A 138 -10.15 -34.95 14.57
N THR A 139 -10.32 -34.67 13.27
CA THR A 139 -10.07 -35.61 12.18
C THR A 139 -9.45 -34.93 10.96
N PRO A 140 -8.69 -35.65 10.11
CA PRO A 140 -8.16 -35.05 8.88
C PRO A 140 -9.27 -34.58 7.94
N LEU A 141 -9.06 -33.44 7.26
CA LEU A 141 -9.97 -32.89 6.26
C LEU A 141 -9.31 -32.88 4.88
N TYR A 142 -10.11 -33.12 3.84
CA TYR A 142 -9.64 -33.28 2.47
C TYR A 142 -10.45 -32.46 1.48
N CYS A 143 -9.77 -31.72 0.61
CA CYS A 143 -10.37 -30.99 -0.49
C CYS A 143 -9.56 -31.10 -1.79
N ALA A 144 -9.98 -31.99 -2.69
CA ALA A 144 -9.20 -32.37 -3.87
C ALA A 144 -9.46 -31.51 -5.12
N ALA A 145 -10.65 -30.93 -5.28
CA ALA A 145 -11.04 -30.21 -6.49
C ALA A 145 -12.17 -29.21 -6.23
N ASP A 146 -12.39 -28.23 -7.10
CA ASP A 146 -13.56 -27.33 -7.02
C ASP A 146 -14.87 -28.10 -7.28
N SER A 147 -15.33 -28.86 -6.28
CA SER A 147 -16.31 -29.93 -6.43
C SER A 147 -16.99 -30.22 -5.09
N ALA A 148 -18.32 -30.26 -5.09
CA ALA A 148 -19.10 -30.58 -3.90
C ALA A 148 -18.85 -32.00 -3.36
N THR A 149 -18.35 -32.91 -4.21
CA THR A 149 -18.09 -34.31 -3.82
C THR A 149 -16.62 -34.52 -3.45
N GLU A 150 -15.69 -33.94 -4.19
CA GLU A 150 -14.25 -34.12 -3.96
C GLU A 150 -13.67 -33.15 -2.91
N CYS A 151 -14.46 -32.15 -2.50
CA CYS A 151 -14.23 -31.29 -1.33
C CYS A 151 -15.42 -31.34 -0.36
N SER A 152 -15.98 -32.53 -0.10
CA SER A 152 -17.12 -32.68 0.80
C SER A 152 -16.85 -32.27 2.26
N ASP A 153 -15.58 -32.22 2.66
CA ASP A 153 -15.15 -31.83 4.01
C ASP A 153 -15.04 -30.31 4.17
N ALA A 154 -15.02 -29.56 3.07
CA ALA A 154 -14.84 -28.12 3.07
C ALA A 154 -16.18 -27.36 3.16
N TYR A 155 -16.13 -26.12 3.63
CA TYR A 155 -17.20 -25.15 3.45
C TYR A 155 -17.43 -24.89 1.96
N LEU A 156 -18.63 -25.21 1.49
CA LEU A 156 -19.05 -25.01 0.09
C LEU A 156 -19.87 -23.74 -0.11
N PHE A 157 -20.52 -23.25 0.94
CA PHE A 157 -21.32 -22.03 0.98
C PHE A 157 -21.38 -21.48 2.42
N PRO A 158 -21.72 -20.19 2.64
CA PRO A 158 -21.57 -19.54 3.96
C PRO A 158 -22.37 -20.17 5.11
N MET A 159 -23.49 -20.83 4.83
CA MET A 159 -24.34 -21.45 5.86
C MET A 159 -24.08 -22.95 6.05
N ASP A 160 -22.99 -23.47 5.51
CA ASP A 160 -22.59 -24.89 5.65
C ASP A 160 -21.95 -25.17 7.02
N ASN A 161 -22.63 -24.78 8.10
CA ASN A 161 -22.09 -24.73 9.48
C ASN A 161 -21.76 -26.11 10.09
N THR A 162 -21.78 -27.19 9.29
CA THR A 162 -21.43 -28.54 9.72
C THR A 162 -19.96 -28.88 9.48
N LYS A 163 -19.18 -27.97 8.88
CA LYS A 163 -17.82 -28.24 8.37
C LYS A 163 -16.68 -27.86 9.30
N THR A 164 -16.93 -27.07 10.34
CA THR A 164 -15.90 -26.74 11.33
C THR A 164 -15.61 -27.93 12.24
N HIS A 165 -14.33 -28.25 12.38
CA HIS A 165 -13.82 -29.30 13.25
C HIS A 165 -13.02 -28.69 14.40
N HIS A 166 -12.88 -29.42 15.51
CA HIS A 166 -12.06 -28.98 16.64
C HIS A 166 -11.19 -30.10 17.19
N CYS A 167 -10.02 -29.70 17.68
CA CYS A 167 -9.07 -30.52 18.41
C CYS A 167 -8.78 -29.90 19.78
N PRO A 168 -8.28 -30.69 20.76
CA PRO A 168 -7.73 -30.14 21.99
C PRO A 168 -6.69 -29.04 21.71
N ALA A 169 -6.57 -28.07 22.60
CA ALA A 169 -5.60 -26.98 22.48
C ALA A 169 -4.17 -27.49 22.28
N SER A 170 -3.35 -26.70 21.57
CA SER A 170 -1.95 -27.05 21.22
C SER A 170 -1.81 -28.32 20.37
N THR A 171 -2.82 -28.64 19.56
CA THR A 171 -2.68 -29.69 18.53
C THR A 171 -1.89 -29.14 17.35
N ASP A 172 -0.91 -29.89 16.85
CA ASP A 172 -0.09 -29.54 15.69
C ASP A 172 -0.69 -30.15 14.43
N PHE A 173 -0.42 -29.54 13.28
CA PHE A 173 -1.04 -29.94 12.01
C PHE A 173 -0.03 -30.07 10.87
N ASP A 174 -0.26 -31.06 10.03
CA ASP A 174 0.34 -31.15 8.69
C ASP A 174 -0.68 -30.66 7.66
N VAL A 175 -0.29 -29.67 6.85
CA VAL A 175 -1.07 -29.12 5.74
C VAL A 175 -0.38 -29.50 4.44
N THR A 176 -1.04 -30.29 3.59
CA THR A 176 -0.44 -30.79 2.35
C THR A 176 -1.13 -30.20 1.14
N PHE A 177 -0.38 -29.45 0.33
CA PHE A 177 -0.80 -28.97 -0.98
C PHE A 177 -0.61 -30.06 -2.04
N CYS A 178 -1.53 -30.14 -2.99
CA CYS A 178 -1.58 -31.17 -4.03
C CYS A 178 -1.56 -32.60 -3.46
N TYR A 179 -2.24 -32.84 -2.33
CA TYR A 179 -2.28 -34.16 -1.69
C TYR A 179 -2.94 -35.24 -2.56
N ALA A 180 -3.84 -34.83 -3.47
CA ALA A 180 -4.61 -35.69 -4.35
C ALA A 180 -3.92 -35.98 -5.71
N ASP A 181 -2.85 -35.25 -6.03
CA ASP A 181 -2.14 -35.42 -7.31
C ASP A 181 -1.33 -36.71 -7.29
N SER A 182 -1.89 -37.76 -7.88
CA SER A 182 -1.18 -39.03 -8.07
C SER A 182 -0.36 -39.00 -9.37
N ALA A 183 0.97 -38.91 -9.21
CA ALA A 183 2.03 -39.25 -10.16
C ALA A 183 2.25 -38.35 -11.40
N ALA A 184 3.21 -37.40 -11.29
CA ALA A 184 4.16 -37.11 -12.37
C ALA A 184 5.40 -36.37 -11.82
N SER A 185 6.52 -37.09 -11.80
CA SER A 185 7.86 -36.54 -11.52
C SER A 185 8.34 -35.69 -12.71
N PRO A 186 8.96 -34.51 -12.53
CA PRO A 186 9.68 -33.86 -13.61
C PRO A 186 11.18 -34.15 -13.53
N THR A 187 11.72 -34.51 -14.68
CA THR A 187 13.11 -34.87 -14.96
C THR A 187 14.03 -33.67 -14.76
N VAL A 188 15.08 -33.85 -13.95
CA VAL A 188 16.15 -32.89 -13.71
C VAL A 188 17.09 -32.85 -14.92
N THR A 189 17.27 -31.69 -15.54
CA THR A 189 18.42 -31.42 -16.42
C THR A 189 19.35 -30.46 -15.70
N SER A 190 20.54 -30.96 -15.37
CA SER A 190 21.58 -30.29 -14.59
C SER A 190 22.40 -29.32 -15.46
N THR A 191 22.77 -28.18 -14.89
CA THR A 191 23.94 -27.39 -15.31
C THR A 191 24.55 -26.76 -14.05
N PRO A 192 25.89 -26.76 -13.88
CA PRO A 192 26.51 -26.71 -12.56
C PRO A 192 26.65 -25.28 -12.00
N ALA A 193 26.68 -25.24 -10.66
CA ALA A 193 26.76 -24.05 -9.82
C ALA A 193 28.04 -23.22 -10.00
N PRO A 194 27.98 -21.91 -9.71
CA PRO A 194 29.02 -21.23 -8.99
C PRO A 194 28.66 -21.20 -7.49
N SER A 195 29.57 -21.76 -6.71
CA SER A 195 29.65 -21.59 -5.26
C SER A 195 29.95 -20.13 -4.90
N THR A 196 29.17 -19.54 -3.98
CA THR A 196 29.71 -18.76 -2.84
C THR A 196 28.62 -18.56 -1.78
N THR A 197 28.86 -19.16 -0.62
CA THR A 197 28.75 -18.61 0.73
C THR A 197 27.55 -17.73 1.08
N ALA A 198 26.75 -18.24 2.01
CA ALA A 198 25.80 -17.45 2.80
C ALA A 198 26.51 -16.32 3.55
N THR A 199 25.90 -15.13 3.53
CA THR A 199 26.00 -14.17 4.63
C THR A 199 24.59 -13.67 4.97
N LEU A 200 24.20 -13.99 6.20
CA LEU A 200 23.17 -13.30 6.96
C LEU A 200 23.54 -11.81 7.12
N GLN A 201 22.51 -10.98 7.36
CA GLN A 201 22.55 -9.54 7.70
C GLN A 201 22.90 -8.59 6.55
N GLY A 202 21.88 -7.93 5.99
CA GLY A 202 22.05 -6.85 5.01
C GLY A 202 22.72 -5.65 5.65
N THR A 203 24.03 -5.53 5.43
CA THR A 203 24.81 -4.31 5.63
C THR A 203 24.35 -3.27 4.62
N VAL A 204 24.25 -2.00 5.04
CA VAL A 204 23.96 -0.85 4.16
C VAL A 204 24.96 -0.84 3.01
N GLN A 205 24.50 -1.07 1.78
CA GLN A 205 25.31 -0.86 0.58
C GLN A 205 25.59 0.64 0.46
N GLY A 206 26.85 1.04 0.57
CA GLY A 206 27.26 2.44 0.51
C GLY A 206 27.17 2.96 -0.92
N TYR A 207 26.18 3.80 -1.19
CA TYR A 207 26.09 4.61 -2.39
C TYR A 207 26.80 5.93 -2.09
N ALA A 208 28.08 6.04 -2.46
CA ALA A 208 28.97 7.12 -2.00
C ALA A 208 28.41 8.52 -2.28
N ASP A 209 27.64 8.69 -3.36
CA ASP A 209 27.03 9.97 -3.72
C ASP A 209 25.58 10.10 -3.20
N LEU A 210 24.82 8.99 -3.11
CA LEU A 210 23.42 9.00 -2.65
C LEU A 210 23.27 9.23 -1.14
N GLY A 211 24.34 8.97 -0.38
CA GLY A 211 24.32 9.03 1.08
C GLY A 211 23.61 7.83 1.71
N GLN A 212 23.24 7.97 2.98
CA GLN A 212 22.61 6.89 3.74
C GLN A 212 21.13 6.74 3.35
N VAL A 213 20.78 5.57 2.79
CA VAL A 213 19.39 5.12 2.60
C VAL A 213 18.84 4.63 3.94
N LYS A 214 17.78 5.27 4.44
CA LYS A 214 17.09 4.91 5.70
C LYS A 214 16.03 3.84 5.47
N ALA A 215 15.25 3.99 4.41
CA ALA A 215 14.19 3.08 4.01
C ALA A 215 13.94 3.21 2.50
N LYS A 216 13.29 2.20 1.91
CA LYS A 216 12.88 2.23 0.51
C LYS A 216 11.68 1.33 0.26
N TYR A 217 10.89 1.69 -0.75
CA TYR A 217 9.81 0.85 -1.29
C TYR A 217 9.82 0.93 -2.82
N SER A 218 9.49 -0.16 -3.51
CA SER A 218 9.51 -0.21 -4.97
C SER A 218 8.27 -0.91 -5.53
N TYR A 219 7.64 -0.25 -6.48
CA TYR A 219 6.68 -0.83 -7.40
C TYR A 219 7.40 -1.15 -8.71
N SER A 220 7.17 -2.34 -9.26
CA SER A 220 7.73 -2.78 -10.54
C SER A 220 6.74 -3.63 -11.33
N GLY A 221 6.90 -3.70 -12.64
CA GLY A 221 6.01 -4.47 -13.51
C GLY A 221 4.57 -3.99 -13.36
N GLN A 222 3.62 -4.94 -13.26
CA GLN A 222 2.20 -4.59 -13.10
C GLN A 222 1.95 -3.65 -11.92
N LYS A 223 2.66 -3.82 -10.80
CA LYS A 223 2.51 -2.97 -9.61
C LYS A 223 2.99 -1.53 -9.84
N ALA A 224 3.92 -1.31 -10.77
CA ALA A 224 4.30 0.03 -11.20
C ALA A 224 3.28 0.64 -12.16
N GLY A 225 2.28 -0.13 -12.61
CA GLY A 225 1.29 0.32 -13.59
C GLY A 225 1.48 -0.29 -14.98
N ASN A 226 2.43 -1.23 -15.16
CA ASN A 226 2.66 -1.92 -16.44
C ASN A 226 1.57 -2.96 -16.74
N VAL A 227 0.36 -2.48 -16.96
CA VAL A 227 -0.84 -3.25 -17.31
C VAL A 227 -1.77 -2.34 -18.11
N ALA A 228 -2.54 -2.93 -19.01
CA ALA A 228 -3.51 -2.17 -19.78
C ALA A 228 -4.65 -1.78 -18.85
N GLY A 229 -5.07 -0.53 -18.91
CA GLY A 229 -6.20 -0.09 -18.13
C GLY A 229 -6.89 1.11 -18.72
N SER A 230 -7.93 1.54 -18.03
CA SER A 230 -8.66 2.74 -18.40
C SER A 230 -9.07 3.52 -17.17
N TYR A 231 -9.25 4.81 -17.35
CA TYR A 231 -9.80 5.70 -16.35
C TYR A 231 -10.80 6.65 -17.01
N ASP A 232 -11.67 7.23 -16.20
CA ASP A 232 -12.70 8.15 -16.67
C ASP A 232 -12.23 9.60 -16.51
N ARG A 233 -11.66 10.14 -17.59
CA ARG A 233 -11.20 11.53 -17.67
C ARG A 233 -12.37 12.49 -17.59
N VAL A 234 -12.27 13.51 -16.75
CA VAL A 234 -13.33 14.53 -16.62
C VAL A 234 -13.28 15.48 -17.82
N THR A 235 -14.42 15.71 -18.45
CA THR A 235 -14.57 16.60 -19.61
C THR A 235 -15.40 17.84 -19.31
N SER A 236 -16.25 17.80 -18.27
CA SER A 236 -17.06 18.93 -17.82
C SER A 236 -17.27 18.85 -16.32
N LEU A 237 -16.82 19.87 -15.60
CA LEU A 237 -17.01 19.96 -14.15
C LEU A 237 -18.48 20.21 -13.78
N ALA A 238 -19.20 21.03 -14.56
CA ALA A 238 -20.58 21.43 -14.28
C ALA A 238 -21.57 20.24 -14.25
N THR A 239 -21.35 19.27 -15.13
CA THR A 239 -22.21 18.07 -15.26
C THR A 239 -21.55 16.82 -14.72
N CYS A 240 -20.31 16.93 -14.23
CA CYS A 240 -19.42 15.82 -13.94
C CYS A 240 -19.34 14.78 -15.09
N SER A 241 -19.35 15.26 -16.33
CA SER A 241 -19.24 14.37 -17.49
C SER A 241 -17.81 13.85 -17.62
N LYS A 242 -17.69 12.56 -17.95
CA LYS A 242 -16.42 11.87 -18.10
C LYS A 242 -16.35 11.14 -19.43
N GLN A 243 -15.14 10.93 -19.91
CA GLN A 243 -14.80 10.14 -21.08
C GLN A 243 -13.81 9.06 -20.67
N SER A 244 -14.12 7.80 -20.97
CA SER A 244 -13.18 6.70 -20.76
C SER A 244 -11.95 6.89 -21.65
N VAL A 245 -10.77 6.80 -21.04
CA VAL A 245 -9.45 6.86 -21.68
C VAL A 245 -8.73 5.56 -21.38
N SER A 246 -8.39 4.80 -22.42
CA SER A 246 -7.53 3.63 -22.30
C SER A 246 -6.07 4.03 -22.43
N MET A 247 -5.21 3.42 -21.62
CA MET A 247 -3.78 3.64 -21.69
C MET A 247 -3.02 2.36 -21.33
N GLN A 248 -1.77 2.28 -21.82
CA GLN A 248 -0.79 1.28 -21.44
C GLN A 248 0.53 2.02 -21.29
N SER A 249 1.11 1.95 -20.11
CA SER A 249 2.41 2.54 -19.82
C SER A 249 3.11 1.70 -18.74
N PRO A 250 4.44 1.52 -18.77
CA PRO A 250 5.14 0.79 -17.72
C PRO A 250 4.95 1.38 -16.32
N VAL A 251 4.62 2.67 -16.24
CA VAL A 251 4.31 3.37 -14.97
C VAL A 251 2.82 3.74 -14.84
N GLY A 252 1.95 3.15 -15.67
CA GLY A 252 0.52 3.43 -15.66
C GLY A 252 0.18 4.92 -15.84
N PRO A 253 -0.86 5.44 -15.17
CA PRO A 253 -1.24 6.85 -15.21
C PRO A 253 -0.15 7.83 -14.77
N MET A 254 0.85 7.39 -13.99
CA MET A 254 1.98 8.23 -13.60
C MET A 254 2.91 8.60 -14.77
N SER A 255 2.64 8.17 -16.00
CA SER A 255 3.31 8.68 -17.21
C SER A 255 2.76 10.02 -17.70
N GLU A 256 1.56 10.42 -17.27
CA GLU A 256 0.96 11.71 -17.58
C GLU A 256 1.49 12.83 -16.67
N GLU A 257 0.93 14.04 -16.78
CA GLU A 257 1.29 15.15 -15.88
C GLU A 257 0.87 14.86 -14.45
N VAL A 258 1.79 15.03 -13.50
CA VAL A 258 1.54 14.81 -12.07
C VAL A 258 1.75 16.07 -11.25
N THR A 259 1.10 16.11 -10.09
CA THR A 259 1.27 17.08 -9.01
C THR A 259 1.64 16.32 -7.74
N MET A 260 2.41 16.94 -6.85
CA MET A 260 2.60 16.43 -5.49
C MET A 260 1.76 17.24 -4.51
N VAL A 261 1.13 16.56 -3.57
CA VAL A 261 0.26 17.13 -2.54
C VAL A 261 0.85 16.84 -1.17
N PHE A 262 0.73 17.81 -0.27
CA PHE A 262 1.25 17.77 1.08
C PHE A 262 0.15 18.11 2.06
N ARG A 263 0.08 17.38 3.17
CA ARG A 263 -0.87 17.62 4.25
C ARG A 263 -0.15 17.77 5.59
N GLY A 264 -0.56 18.79 6.34
CA GLY A 264 -0.07 19.05 7.68
C GLY A 264 -0.50 18.00 8.71
N PRO A 265 0.14 17.99 9.89
CA PRO A 265 1.20 18.91 10.32
C PRO A 265 2.54 18.58 9.66
N MET A 266 3.12 19.54 8.94
CA MET A 266 4.33 19.31 8.14
C MET A 266 5.18 20.57 8.03
N GLU A 267 6.50 20.39 8.06
CA GLU A 267 7.44 21.43 7.62
C GLU A 267 8.08 21.00 6.29
N ILE A 268 8.02 21.85 5.27
CA ILE A 268 8.62 21.63 3.95
C ILE A 268 9.81 22.57 3.79
N ASN A 269 11.01 22.03 3.67
CA ASN A 269 12.23 22.84 3.60
C ASN A 269 12.71 23.04 2.16
N ASN A 270 12.76 21.96 1.38
CA ASN A 270 13.21 22.02 0.00
C ASN A 270 12.43 21.05 -0.89
N ILE A 271 12.24 21.42 -2.15
CA ILE A 271 11.71 20.57 -3.22
C ILE A 271 12.60 20.73 -4.45
N ALA A 272 12.92 19.64 -5.12
CA ALA A 272 13.52 19.64 -6.45
C ALA A 272 12.80 18.62 -7.34
N VAL A 273 12.48 19.03 -8.56
CA VAL A 273 11.89 18.14 -9.57
C VAL A 273 12.88 17.97 -10.70
N TYR A 274 13.14 16.72 -11.07
CA TYR A 274 14.01 16.35 -12.17
C TYR A 274 13.21 15.62 -13.24
N SER A 275 13.54 15.86 -14.49
CA SER A 275 13.00 15.11 -15.63
C SER A 275 14.10 14.74 -16.60
N ALA A 276 13.90 13.64 -17.31
CA ALA A 276 14.78 13.22 -18.38
C ALA A 276 14.04 13.33 -19.72
N GLU A 277 14.28 14.43 -20.44
CA GLU A 277 13.67 14.63 -21.76
C GLU A 277 14.29 13.66 -22.80
N GLY A 278 13.45 13.08 -23.67
CA GLY A 278 13.90 12.26 -24.79
C GLY A 278 13.95 10.73 -24.56
N GLY A 279 13.50 10.22 -23.41
CA GLY A 279 13.15 8.80 -23.19
C GLY A 279 14.27 7.75 -23.31
N SER A 280 15.49 8.14 -23.67
CA SER A 280 16.63 7.21 -23.81
C SER A 280 17.31 6.94 -22.46
N ALA A 281 17.96 5.78 -22.32
CA ALA A 281 18.75 5.43 -21.13
C ALA A 281 19.93 6.40 -20.86
N ASN A 282 20.30 7.23 -21.84
CA ASN A 282 21.37 8.23 -21.75
C ASN A 282 20.84 9.66 -21.58
N SER A 283 19.54 9.84 -21.33
CA SER A 283 18.94 11.17 -21.14
C SER A 283 19.44 11.81 -19.85
N THR A 284 19.81 13.09 -19.92
CA THR A 284 20.28 13.85 -18.76
C THR A 284 19.09 14.20 -17.88
N TRP A 285 19.07 13.67 -16.67
CA TRP A 285 18.12 14.03 -15.62
C TRP A 285 18.41 15.45 -15.12
N SER A 286 17.67 16.44 -15.64
CA SER A 286 17.88 17.85 -15.35
C SER A 286 16.87 18.35 -14.33
N ARG A 287 17.29 19.22 -13.41
CA ARG A 287 16.38 19.89 -12.47
C ARG A 287 15.54 20.90 -13.24
N VAL A 288 14.22 20.70 -13.25
CA VAL A 288 13.27 21.54 -14.01
C VAL A 288 12.41 22.43 -13.14
N SER A 289 12.36 22.16 -11.83
CA SER A 289 11.68 23.00 -10.85
C SER A 289 12.31 22.88 -9.46
N SER A 290 12.18 23.91 -8.64
CA SER A 290 12.63 23.87 -7.24
C SER A 290 11.88 24.82 -6.32
N TYR A 291 11.95 24.54 -5.01
CA TYR A 291 11.57 25.40 -3.91
C TYR A 291 12.61 25.31 -2.80
N SER A 292 12.92 26.45 -2.19
CA SER A 292 13.78 26.52 -1.01
C SER A 292 13.19 27.49 0.01
N ARG A 293 12.86 26.97 1.20
CA ARG A 293 12.32 27.76 2.32
C ARG A 293 13.33 28.77 2.84
N SER A 294 14.60 28.38 2.94
CA SER A 294 15.66 29.22 3.51
C SER A 294 15.97 30.45 2.66
N SER A 295 15.93 30.31 1.34
CA SER A 295 16.09 31.42 0.40
C SER A 295 14.77 32.13 0.09
N GLY A 296 13.62 31.50 0.36
CA GLY A 296 12.31 32.05 0.05
C GLY A 296 12.07 32.16 -1.45
N THR A 297 12.57 31.21 -2.24
CA THR A 297 12.46 31.24 -3.71
C THR A 297 11.84 29.97 -4.29
N THR A 298 11.19 30.12 -5.43
CA THR A 298 10.80 29.01 -6.32
C THR A 298 11.42 29.21 -7.70
N ASP A 299 11.63 28.11 -8.41
CA ASP A 299 11.98 28.08 -9.83
C ASP A 299 11.00 27.14 -10.54
N ASN A 300 10.31 27.64 -11.56
CA ASN A 300 9.25 26.95 -12.30
C ASN A 300 8.30 26.12 -11.41
N LEU A 301 7.90 26.66 -10.25
CA LEU A 301 7.05 26.00 -9.27
C LEU A 301 6.13 27.02 -8.62
N VAL A 302 4.85 26.69 -8.53
CA VAL A 302 3.83 27.44 -7.78
C VAL A 302 3.15 26.53 -6.76
N PHE A 303 2.82 27.08 -5.60
CA PHE A 303 2.01 26.41 -4.60
C PHE A 303 0.53 26.76 -4.80
N MET A 304 -0.29 25.73 -4.82
CA MET A 304 -1.73 25.78 -5.03
C MET A 304 -2.45 25.11 -3.85
N ASN A 305 -3.74 25.38 -3.68
CA ASN A 305 -4.61 24.65 -2.76
C ASN A 305 -6.05 24.63 -3.29
N ASN A 306 -6.91 23.84 -2.63
CA ASN A 306 -8.33 23.71 -2.99
C ASN A 306 -9.22 24.75 -2.25
N LYS A 307 -8.74 26.00 -2.08
CA LYS A 307 -9.45 27.07 -1.34
C LYS A 307 -10.12 28.12 -2.24
N ASN A 308 -10.02 27.98 -3.56
CA ASN A 308 -10.70 28.86 -4.52
C ASN A 308 -12.12 28.33 -4.82
N ILE A 309 -12.98 28.31 -3.80
CA ILE A 309 -14.26 27.60 -3.84
C ILE A 309 -15.35 28.43 -4.55
N ASP A 310 -16.05 27.82 -5.50
CA ASP A 310 -17.28 28.36 -6.11
C ASP A 310 -18.51 28.01 -5.25
N TYR A 311 -18.92 28.93 -4.37
CA TYR A 311 -20.13 28.76 -3.54
C TYR A 311 -21.45 29.03 -4.29
N SER A 312 -21.42 29.40 -5.58
CA SER A 312 -22.63 29.73 -6.33
C SER A 312 -23.48 28.49 -6.70
N GLY A 313 -22.93 27.29 -6.52
CA GLY A 313 -23.57 26.02 -6.89
C GLY A 313 -23.64 25.78 -8.40
N LYS A 314 -23.01 26.64 -9.21
CA LYS A 314 -22.99 26.52 -10.68
C LYS A 314 -21.81 25.71 -11.22
N LEU A 315 -20.87 25.31 -10.36
CA LEU A 315 -19.68 24.51 -10.68
C LEU A 315 -18.94 25.04 -11.91
N SER A 316 -18.66 26.35 -11.90
CA SER A 316 -18.09 27.05 -13.07
C SER A 316 -16.57 26.90 -13.20
N HIS A 317 -15.88 26.57 -12.11
CA HIS A 317 -14.44 26.31 -12.07
C HIS A 317 -14.06 25.30 -10.98
N GLY A 318 -12.89 24.68 -11.11
CA GLY A 318 -12.29 23.85 -10.07
C GLY A 318 -11.93 24.65 -8.82
N PRO A 319 -11.83 24.03 -7.63
CA PRO A 319 -11.51 24.70 -6.38
C PRO A 319 -10.03 25.11 -6.27
N GLN A 320 -9.22 24.78 -7.27
CA GLN A 320 -7.79 25.10 -7.30
C GLN A 320 -7.56 26.61 -7.41
N GLY A 321 -6.63 27.11 -6.59
CA GLY A 321 -6.11 28.47 -6.65
C GLY A 321 -4.74 28.56 -5.98
N TYR A 322 -4.10 29.73 -6.05
CA TYR A 322 -2.80 29.91 -5.38
C TYR A 322 -2.95 29.76 -3.87
N ALA A 323 -2.00 29.08 -3.25
CA ALA A 323 -1.94 28.99 -1.80
C ALA A 323 -1.43 30.30 -1.17
N SER A 324 -1.94 30.65 0.00
CA SER A 324 -1.29 31.61 0.91
C SER A 324 0.06 31.07 1.41
N ALA A 325 0.87 31.93 2.04
CA ALA A 325 2.19 31.54 2.55
C ALA A 325 2.12 30.42 3.62
N ASP A 326 1.01 30.24 4.30
CA ASP A 326 0.75 29.16 5.28
C ASP A 326 -0.18 28.07 4.72
N GLY A 327 -0.60 28.17 3.45
CA GLY A 327 -1.44 27.20 2.78
C GLY A 327 -2.90 27.15 3.23
N SER A 328 -3.30 27.98 4.20
CA SER A 328 -4.63 27.95 4.81
C SER A 328 -5.72 28.59 3.95
N GLU A 329 -5.36 29.55 3.11
CA GLU A 329 -6.28 30.40 2.34
C GLU A 329 -5.89 30.48 0.86
N SER A 330 -6.79 31.01 0.04
CA SER A 330 -6.51 31.33 -1.37
C SER A 330 -5.81 32.69 -1.50
N ALA A 331 -4.77 32.76 -2.33
CA ALA A 331 -4.03 33.96 -2.66
C ALA A 331 -4.38 34.49 -4.06
N LYS A 332 -4.27 35.81 -4.24
CA LYS A 332 -4.60 36.47 -5.52
C LYS A 332 -3.50 36.35 -6.59
N LYS A 333 -2.31 35.92 -6.21
CA LYS A 333 -1.13 35.81 -7.07
C LYS A 333 -0.21 34.69 -6.55
N PRO A 334 0.72 34.18 -7.36
CA PRO A 334 1.72 33.23 -6.89
C PRO A 334 2.41 33.76 -5.63
N THR A 335 2.37 32.96 -4.58
CA THR A 335 2.94 33.29 -3.28
C THR A 335 3.92 32.18 -2.91
N VAL A 336 5.13 32.56 -2.51
CA VAL A 336 6.11 31.59 -2.03
C VAL A 336 5.61 31.03 -0.70
N PHE A 337 5.55 29.71 -0.60
CA PHE A 337 5.12 29.02 0.60
C PHE A 337 6.14 29.21 1.74
N GLY A 338 5.67 29.47 2.94
CA GLY A 338 6.46 29.67 4.16
C GLY A 338 7.00 28.38 4.77
N GLY A 339 6.58 27.24 4.25
CA GLY A 339 7.15 25.93 4.57
C GLY A 339 6.53 25.24 5.79
N VAL A 340 5.38 25.70 6.30
CA VAL A 340 4.69 25.06 7.43
C VAL A 340 3.21 24.88 7.12
N LEU A 341 2.74 23.64 7.21
CA LEU A 341 1.32 23.28 7.15
C LEU A 341 0.83 22.93 8.55
N ALA A 342 -0.27 23.54 8.96
CA ALA A 342 -0.89 23.31 10.25
C ALA A 342 -1.63 21.96 10.33
N GLU A 343 -1.84 21.48 11.56
CA GLU A 343 -2.81 20.43 11.87
C GLU A 343 -4.26 20.94 11.64
N ALA A 344 -5.22 20.02 11.64
CA ALA A 344 -6.65 20.32 11.61
C ALA A 344 -7.05 21.35 12.66
N SER A 345 -7.77 22.41 12.24
CA SER A 345 -8.30 23.41 13.16
C SER A 345 -9.51 22.94 13.95
N ASN A 346 -10.30 22.01 13.40
CA ASN A 346 -11.46 21.41 14.06
C ASN A 346 -11.76 19.99 13.52
N PRO A 347 -11.05 18.96 14.01
CA PRO A 347 -11.15 17.59 13.50
C PRO A 347 -12.53 16.95 13.68
N GLY A 348 -13.40 17.51 14.53
CA GLY A 348 -14.77 17.02 14.75
C GLY A 348 -15.77 17.40 13.64
N VAL A 349 -15.40 18.31 12.73
CA VAL A 349 -16.31 18.74 11.65
C VAL A 349 -16.22 17.76 10.49
N VAL A 350 -17.09 16.75 10.51
CA VAL A 350 -17.22 15.78 9.41
C VAL A 350 -17.57 16.52 8.11
N GLY A 351 -16.75 16.35 7.08
CA GLY A 351 -16.90 17.04 5.80
C GLY A 351 -16.31 18.46 5.77
N GLY A 352 -15.62 18.88 6.84
CA GLY A 352 -14.93 20.18 6.89
C GLY A 352 -13.76 20.29 5.92
N GLY A 353 -13.22 19.16 5.48
CA GLY A 353 -12.15 19.09 4.49
C GLY A 353 -10.79 19.60 5.01
N PRO A 354 -9.84 19.85 4.09
CA PRO A 354 -8.46 20.21 4.44
C PRO A 354 -8.33 21.52 5.22
N GLY A 355 -7.49 21.50 6.26
CA GLY A 355 -7.27 22.60 7.21
C GLY A 355 -8.35 22.73 8.30
N VAL A 356 -9.48 22.03 8.15
CA VAL A 356 -10.57 22.02 9.15
C VAL A 356 -10.65 20.64 9.81
N GLN A 357 -11.03 19.62 9.04
CA GLN A 357 -11.17 18.24 9.54
C GLN A 357 -9.82 17.52 9.55
N THR A 358 -9.02 17.73 8.52
CA THR A 358 -7.65 17.23 8.37
C THR A 358 -6.66 18.40 8.36
N GLY A 359 -5.36 18.10 8.38
CA GLY A 359 -4.32 19.12 8.27
C GLY A 359 -4.48 20.02 7.04
N ALA A 360 -3.85 21.20 7.07
CA ALA A 360 -3.82 22.09 5.92
C ALA A 360 -3.13 21.40 4.73
N GLU A 361 -3.65 21.62 3.52
CA GLU A 361 -3.16 20.98 2.31
C GLU A 361 -2.72 22.00 1.26
N VAL A 362 -1.59 21.71 0.63
CA VAL A 362 -1.12 22.41 -0.58
C VAL A 362 -0.66 21.38 -1.60
N ASN A 363 -0.77 21.73 -2.88
CA ASN A 363 -0.16 20.99 -3.97
C ASN A 363 0.79 21.88 -4.78
N ILE A 364 1.69 21.26 -5.53
CA ILE A 364 2.66 21.97 -6.38
C ILE A 364 2.38 21.75 -7.85
N MET A 365 2.50 22.82 -8.64
CA MET A 365 2.39 22.79 -10.10
C MET A 365 3.58 23.53 -10.73
N THR A 366 3.78 23.35 -12.03
CA THR A 366 4.72 24.20 -12.78
C THR A 366 4.22 25.64 -12.83
N SER A 367 5.10 26.58 -13.22
CA SER A 367 4.69 27.98 -13.41
C SER A 367 3.91 28.23 -14.73
N LYS A 368 3.66 27.18 -15.53
CA LYS A 368 2.99 27.27 -16.82
C LYS A 368 1.47 27.10 -16.65
N PRO A 369 0.65 28.14 -16.94
CA PRO A 369 -0.81 28.02 -16.87
C PRO A 369 -1.34 27.15 -18.02
N CYS A 370 -2.44 26.44 -17.77
CA CYS A 370 -3.22 25.74 -18.79
C CYS A 370 -3.87 26.76 -19.75
N LYS A 371 -3.78 26.51 -21.07
CA LYS A 371 -4.42 27.33 -22.11
C LYS A 371 -5.20 26.46 -23.09
N GLY A 372 -6.03 25.57 -22.54
CA GLY A 372 -6.78 24.56 -23.30
C GLY A 372 -5.91 23.39 -23.79
N ASP A 373 -4.66 23.31 -23.35
CA ASP A 373 -3.69 22.26 -23.68
C ASP A 373 -3.48 21.22 -22.58
N CYS A 374 -4.00 21.46 -21.37
CA CYS A 374 -4.00 20.48 -20.28
C CYS A 374 -4.95 19.31 -20.59
N VAL A 375 -4.57 18.10 -20.15
CA VAL A 375 -5.38 16.90 -20.32
C VAL A 375 -6.59 16.98 -19.39
N GLY A 376 -7.78 16.69 -19.91
CA GLY A 376 -9.02 16.69 -19.14
C GLY A 376 -9.62 18.08 -18.97
N TYR A 377 -10.43 18.26 -17.94
CA TYR A 377 -10.97 19.57 -17.58
C TYR A 377 -9.87 20.41 -16.94
N ALA A 378 -9.72 21.64 -17.42
CA ALA A 378 -8.93 22.69 -16.78
C ALA A 378 -9.62 24.05 -16.99
N GLY A 379 -9.60 24.88 -15.96
CA GLY A 379 -10.06 26.26 -15.97
C GLY A 379 -8.92 27.27 -15.86
N ASP A 380 -9.28 28.53 -15.63
CA ASP A 380 -8.34 29.66 -15.68
C ASP A 380 -7.28 29.67 -14.56
N ASN A 381 -7.53 28.93 -13.47
CA ASN A 381 -6.62 28.84 -12.31
C ASN A 381 -5.77 27.58 -12.30
N ASP A 382 -5.79 26.80 -13.39
CA ASP A 382 -5.10 25.53 -13.49
C ASP A 382 -3.76 25.65 -14.21
N TYR A 383 -2.80 24.85 -13.76
CA TYR A 383 -1.41 24.87 -14.21
C TYR A 383 -0.97 23.48 -14.63
N HIS A 384 0.02 23.41 -15.52
CA HIS A 384 0.60 22.12 -15.91
C HIS A 384 1.30 21.45 -14.73
N GLY A 385 1.16 20.13 -14.68
CA GLY A 385 2.00 19.28 -13.84
C GLY A 385 3.32 18.92 -14.54
N TRP A 386 4.06 17.98 -13.97
CA TRP A 386 5.26 17.43 -14.61
C TRP A 386 4.92 16.12 -15.34
N GLY A 387 4.97 16.16 -16.68
CA GLY A 387 4.67 15.02 -17.54
C GLY A 387 5.85 14.07 -17.80
N GLY A 388 5.60 13.06 -18.63
CA GLY A 388 6.60 12.10 -19.10
C GLY A 388 6.82 10.92 -18.14
N GLY A 389 7.29 9.78 -18.65
CA GLY A 389 7.49 8.58 -17.85
C GLY A 389 8.83 8.52 -17.08
N LYS A 390 9.68 9.54 -17.20
CA LYS A 390 10.97 9.66 -16.47
C LYS A 390 11.04 10.97 -15.70
N LYS A 391 10.69 10.91 -14.42
CA LYS A 391 10.67 12.06 -13.51
C LYS A 391 10.98 11.66 -12.07
N ALA A 392 11.57 12.57 -11.33
CA ALA A 392 11.93 12.36 -9.94
C ALA A 392 11.61 13.60 -9.11
N PHE A 393 10.97 13.38 -7.97
CA PHE A 393 10.65 14.42 -6.99
C PHE A 393 11.47 14.18 -5.75
N VAL A 394 12.24 15.17 -5.33
CA VAL A 394 13.05 15.13 -4.11
C VAL A 394 12.49 16.16 -3.15
N THR A 395 12.09 15.74 -1.95
CA THR A 395 11.55 16.63 -0.93
C THR A 395 12.24 16.45 0.39
N GLN A 396 12.60 17.56 1.03
CA GLN A 396 13.09 17.58 2.40
C GLN A 396 12.00 18.10 3.31
N VAL A 397 11.43 17.20 4.10
CA VAL A 397 10.28 17.50 4.96
C VAL A 397 10.53 17.06 6.40
N LYS A 398 9.72 17.55 7.31
CA LYS A 398 9.55 17.00 8.66
C LYS A 398 8.06 16.81 8.91
N MET A 399 7.71 15.68 9.52
CA MET A 399 6.33 15.32 9.86
C MET A 399 6.18 15.34 11.39
N PRO A 400 6.18 16.52 12.05
CA PRO A 400 6.14 16.60 13.50
C PRO A 400 4.88 15.97 14.07
N GLN A 401 4.97 15.42 15.29
CA GLN A 401 3.79 14.88 15.96
C GLN A 401 2.75 16.00 16.20
N GLY A 402 1.57 15.82 15.63
CA GLY A 402 0.41 16.69 15.79
C GLY A 402 -0.48 16.28 16.95
N SER A 403 -1.57 17.02 17.13
CA SER A 403 -2.65 16.67 18.05
C SER A 403 -3.58 15.65 17.40
N THR A 404 -4.64 16.11 16.75
CA THR A 404 -5.65 15.27 16.09
C THR A 404 -5.98 15.88 14.73
N PRO A 405 -6.00 15.10 13.64
CA PRO A 405 -5.85 13.64 13.59
C PRO A 405 -4.40 13.13 13.61
N ASN A 406 -3.38 13.99 13.54
CA ASN A 406 -1.97 13.62 13.47
C ASN A 406 -1.66 12.74 12.24
N GLN A 407 -2.14 13.17 11.08
CA GLN A 407 -2.06 12.45 9.80
C GLN A 407 -1.36 13.25 8.70
N PRO A 408 -0.10 13.68 8.87
CA PRO A 408 0.61 14.29 7.76
C PRO A 408 0.82 13.29 6.64
N ALA A 409 0.85 13.79 5.41
CA ALA A 409 0.95 12.96 4.23
C ALA A 409 1.62 13.67 3.07
N ILE A 410 2.31 12.90 2.24
CA ILE A 410 2.76 13.26 0.91
C ILE A 410 2.20 12.24 -0.05
N TRP A 411 1.49 12.70 -1.07
CA TRP A 411 1.01 11.85 -2.15
C TRP A 411 1.13 12.58 -3.48
N MET A 412 1.02 11.82 -4.56
CA MET A 412 1.11 12.29 -5.92
C MET A 412 -0.19 11.93 -6.65
N LEU A 413 -0.69 12.90 -7.41
CA LEU A 413 -1.88 12.75 -8.22
C LEU A 413 -1.57 13.10 -9.67
N ASN A 414 -2.35 12.56 -10.59
CA ASN A 414 -2.44 13.12 -11.92
C ASN A 414 -2.95 14.58 -11.85
N ALA A 415 -2.35 15.50 -12.60
CA ALA A 415 -2.63 16.94 -12.50
C ALA A 415 -4.11 17.27 -12.72
N GLN A 416 -4.78 16.52 -13.61
CA GLN A 416 -6.21 16.67 -13.88
C GLN A 416 -7.10 16.41 -12.65
N VAL A 417 -6.64 15.66 -11.65
CA VAL A 417 -7.40 15.42 -10.40
C VAL A 417 -7.63 16.73 -9.65
N VAL A 418 -6.60 17.56 -9.56
CA VAL A 418 -6.69 18.84 -8.84
C VAL A 418 -7.34 19.94 -9.67
N HIS A 419 -7.28 19.85 -11.01
CA HIS A 419 -8.03 20.73 -11.92
C HIS A 419 -9.55 20.49 -11.83
N SER A 420 -9.94 19.22 -11.71
CA SER A 420 -11.35 18.78 -11.75
C SER A 420 -11.98 18.53 -10.37
N ASN A 421 -11.54 19.24 -9.33
CA ASN A 421 -11.98 19.05 -7.93
C ASN A 421 -11.55 17.70 -7.34
N GLN A 422 -10.40 17.72 -6.66
CA GLN A 422 -9.75 16.57 -6.05
C GLN A 422 -10.66 15.67 -5.23
N TYR A 423 -11.63 16.21 -4.49
CA TYR A 423 -12.51 15.45 -3.58
C TYR A 423 -13.94 15.28 -4.10
N GLY A 424 -14.17 15.61 -5.37
CA GLY A 424 -15.48 15.55 -6.00
C GLY A 424 -15.42 14.87 -7.37
N CYS A 425 -15.62 15.66 -8.43
CA CYS A 425 -15.69 15.15 -9.78
C CYS A 425 -14.31 14.95 -10.42
N ASN A 426 -13.51 14.02 -9.89
CA ASN A 426 -12.16 13.76 -10.41
C ASN A 426 -12.09 12.48 -11.27
N CYS A 427 -10.94 12.26 -11.90
CA CYS A 427 -10.63 11.04 -12.66
C CYS A 427 -10.01 9.91 -11.82
N ARG A 428 -9.65 10.15 -10.56
CA ARG A 428 -9.01 9.18 -9.67
C ARG A 428 -10.03 8.18 -9.10
N GLY A 429 -11.23 8.63 -8.76
CA GLY A 429 -12.20 7.84 -7.99
C GLY A 429 -12.07 8.08 -6.48
N MET A 430 -12.79 7.28 -5.69
CA MET A 430 -12.78 7.35 -4.22
C MET A 430 -12.43 5.97 -3.63
N GLY A 431 -11.69 5.96 -2.52
CA GLY A 431 -11.25 4.73 -1.87
C GLY A 431 -10.12 4.03 -2.64
N SER A 432 -10.19 2.70 -2.75
CA SER A 432 -9.22 1.90 -3.50
C SER A 432 -9.40 1.97 -5.02
N VAL A 433 -10.44 2.65 -5.50
CA VAL A 433 -10.63 2.90 -6.94
C VAL A 433 -9.58 3.89 -7.39
N GLY A 434 -8.66 3.42 -8.23
CA GLY A 434 -7.43 4.13 -8.54
C GLY A 434 -7.46 5.04 -9.77
N GLY A 435 -8.46 4.93 -10.64
CA GLY A 435 -8.70 5.76 -11.83
C GLY A 435 -7.43 6.24 -12.55
N CYS A 436 -7.31 7.55 -12.73
CA CYS A 436 -6.14 8.20 -13.34
C CYS A 436 -4.90 8.28 -12.42
N GLY A 437 -4.89 7.60 -11.29
CA GLY A 437 -3.72 7.40 -10.43
C GLY A 437 -3.69 8.26 -9.17
N GLU A 438 -3.37 7.61 -8.05
CA GLU A 438 -2.90 8.21 -6.79
C GLU A 438 -1.75 7.38 -6.23
N LEU A 439 -0.62 8.01 -5.96
CA LEU A 439 0.54 7.39 -5.33
C LEU A 439 0.78 8.06 -3.97
N ASP A 440 0.46 7.38 -2.88
CA ASP A 440 0.90 7.78 -1.55
C ASP A 440 2.39 7.54 -1.44
N ILE A 441 3.16 8.59 -1.12
CA ILE A 441 4.61 8.52 -1.03
C ILE A 441 5.02 8.26 0.43
N ALA A 442 4.41 9.02 1.34
CA ALA A 442 4.62 8.90 2.77
C ALA A 442 3.37 9.41 3.48
N GLU A 443 2.48 8.49 3.85
CA GLU A 443 1.23 8.82 4.55
C GLU A 443 1.18 8.18 5.95
N VAL A 444 0.86 9.00 6.96
CA VAL A 444 0.49 8.49 8.28
C VAL A 444 -1.00 8.15 8.30
N ILE A 445 -1.30 6.85 8.27
CA ILE A 445 -2.67 6.31 8.23
C ILE A 445 -3.18 5.89 9.61
N GLU A 446 -4.50 5.76 9.74
CA GLU A 446 -5.20 5.46 11.00
C GLU A 446 -5.16 4.03 11.49
N THR A 447 -4.76 3.11 10.63
CA THR A 447 -4.54 1.72 11.00
C THR A 447 -3.35 1.55 11.96
N ASN A 448 -2.43 2.53 12.01
CA ASN A 448 -1.41 2.62 13.05
C ASN A 448 -1.77 3.68 14.08
N SER A 449 -2.32 3.25 15.22
CA SER A 449 -2.73 4.13 16.32
C SER A 449 -1.57 4.94 16.92
N ALA A 450 -0.33 4.46 16.81
CA ALA A 450 0.85 5.17 17.30
C ALA A 450 1.23 6.36 16.40
N ARG A 451 0.81 6.38 15.12
CA ARG A 451 1.09 7.44 14.14
C ARG A 451 2.58 7.70 13.90
N ASP A 452 3.41 6.70 14.19
CA ASP A 452 4.88 6.76 14.21
C ASP A 452 5.52 6.14 12.96
N LYS A 453 4.71 5.77 11.96
CA LYS A 453 5.16 5.19 10.69
C LYS A 453 4.45 5.84 9.51
N VAL A 454 5.09 5.76 8.35
CA VAL A 454 4.57 6.20 7.06
C VAL A 454 4.28 5.00 6.16
N SER A 455 3.28 5.17 5.30
CA SER A 455 2.77 4.17 4.36
C SER A 455 2.88 4.67 2.92
N THR A 456 2.86 3.74 1.98
CA THR A 456 2.85 4.02 0.53
C THR A 456 1.91 3.07 -0.20
N HIS A 457 1.09 3.60 -1.11
CA HIS A 457 0.24 2.83 -1.99
C HIS A 457 0.18 3.47 -3.36
N TYR A 458 0.03 2.64 -4.39
CA TYR A 458 -0.24 3.14 -5.73
C TYR A 458 -1.58 2.59 -6.20
N TYR A 459 -2.59 3.46 -6.21
CA TYR A 459 -3.92 3.16 -6.70
C TYR A 459 -4.04 3.66 -8.13
N PHE A 460 -4.32 2.76 -9.07
CA PHE A 460 -4.55 3.13 -10.47
C PHE A 460 -5.64 2.24 -11.11
N TYR A 461 -6.30 2.76 -12.14
CA TYR A 461 -7.42 2.13 -12.85
C TYR A 461 -8.57 1.67 -11.94
N ASP A 462 -8.88 0.38 -11.91
CA ASP A 462 -9.94 -0.16 -11.06
C ASP A 462 -9.45 -0.55 -9.66
N GLY A 463 -8.16 -0.34 -9.37
CA GLY A 463 -7.55 -0.74 -8.10
C GLY A 463 -7.36 -2.26 -7.95
N SER A 464 -7.51 -3.03 -9.04
CA SER A 464 -7.36 -4.49 -9.01
C SER A 464 -5.91 -4.94 -8.80
N VAL A 465 -4.94 -4.12 -9.20
CA VAL A 465 -3.52 -4.39 -8.99
C VAL A 465 -3.12 -3.90 -7.60
N LEU A 466 -2.97 -4.85 -6.68
CA LEU A 466 -2.55 -4.57 -5.31
C LEU A 466 -1.03 -4.68 -5.17
N SER A 467 -0.44 -3.71 -4.46
CA SER A 467 0.95 -3.80 -4.02
C SER A 467 1.00 -3.92 -2.50
N PRO A 468 1.19 -5.14 -1.96
CA PRO A 468 1.22 -5.37 -0.51
C PRO A 468 2.51 -4.86 0.13
N GLY A 469 2.46 -4.61 1.43
CA GLY A 469 3.63 -4.27 2.26
C GLY A 469 4.03 -2.79 2.23
N GLY A 470 3.22 -1.92 1.62
CA GLY A 470 3.41 -0.48 1.66
C GLY A 470 2.89 0.17 2.95
N ASP A 471 1.96 -0.48 3.65
CA ASP A 471 1.52 -0.06 4.99
C ASP A 471 2.67 -0.03 5.99
N ASN A 472 2.83 1.11 6.66
CA ASN A 472 3.76 1.28 7.78
C ASN A 472 5.21 0.85 7.42
N PHE A 473 5.63 1.04 6.16
CA PHE A 473 6.88 0.51 5.62
C PHE A 473 8.13 1.18 6.22
N ALA A 474 8.01 2.41 6.73
CA ALA A 474 9.12 3.17 7.31
C ALA A 474 8.69 3.97 8.53
N ALA A 475 9.67 4.30 9.38
CA ALA A 475 9.45 5.11 10.57
C ALA A 475 9.22 6.58 10.19
N ARG A 476 8.23 7.21 10.80
CA ARG A 476 7.98 8.65 10.66
C ARG A 476 9.07 9.43 11.40
N SER A 477 9.69 10.42 10.73
CA SER A 477 10.58 11.35 11.42
C SER A 477 9.80 12.51 12.03
N GLU A 478 9.65 12.48 13.35
CA GLU A 478 8.89 13.49 14.10
C GLU A 478 9.75 14.70 14.52
N SER A 479 11.04 14.46 14.82
CA SER A 479 11.93 15.48 15.37
C SER A 479 12.92 16.06 14.34
N GLY A 480 13.29 15.28 13.32
CA GLY A 480 14.25 15.64 12.29
C GLY A 480 13.62 15.78 10.90
N THR A 481 14.41 16.23 9.95
CA THR A 481 14.03 16.21 8.53
C THR A 481 14.36 14.86 7.91
N THR A 482 13.52 14.45 6.96
CA THR A 482 13.75 13.31 6.07
C THR A 482 13.71 13.81 4.63
N VAL A 483 14.62 13.26 3.81
CA VAL A 483 14.55 13.45 2.37
C VAL A 483 13.81 12.26 1.75
N TYR A 484 12.71 12.51 1.04
CA TYR A 484 12.06 11.52 0.20
C TYR A 484 12.43 11.77 -1.26
N VAL A 485 12.90 10.72 -1.94
CA VAL A 485 13.06 10.69 -3.40
C VAL A 485 12.00 9.77 -3.98
N THR A 486 11.08 10.32 -4.75
CA THR A 486 10.11 9.57 -5.54
C THR A 486 10.57 9.53 -6.99
N LEU A 487 11.07 8.38 -7.43
CA LEU A 487 11.53 8.13 -8.80
C LEU A 487 10.43 7.42 -9.59
N ILE A 488 10.10 7.94 -10.76
CA ILE A 488 9.22 7.32 -11.76
C ILE A 488 10.06 7.10 -13.02
N ASP A 489 10.13 5.86 -13.47
CA ASP A 489 10.91 5.45 -14.62
C ASP A 489 10.15 4.41 -15.44
N ASP A 490 9.73 4.80 -16.64
CA ASP A 490 9.00 3.97 -17.60
C ASP A 490 9.88 3.06 -18.47
N SER A 491 11.18 2.95 -18.20
CA SER A 491 12.03 2.01 -18.91
C SER A 491 11.75 0.56 -18.52
N LYS A 492 12.02 -0.36 -19.46
CA LYS A 492 11.83 -1.80 -19.29
C LYS A 492 10.39 -2.09 -18.81
N ASP A 493 10.24 -2.74 -17.65
CA ASP A 493 8.95 -3.12 -17.09
C ASP A 493 8.34 -2.05 -16.17
N GLY A 494 8.98 -0.88 -16.05
CA GLY A 494 8.53 0.23 -15.20
C GLY A 494 8.99 0.11 -13.75
N LEU A 495 9.34 1.25 -13.16
CA LEU A 495 9.76 1.40 -11.78
C LEU A 495 9.15 2.67 -11.18
N ILE A 496 8.44 2.52 -10.07
CA ILE A 496 8.14 3.62 -9.16
C ILE A 496 8.83 3.30 -7.83
N LYS A 497 9.71 4.18 -7.37
CA LYS A 497 10.53 3.93 -6.18
C LYS A 497 10.49 5.11 -5.23
N ILE A 498 10.30 4.82 -3.96
CA ILE A 498 10.35 5.80 -2.87
C ILE A 498 11.56 5.45 -2.04
N VAL A 499 12.46 6.42 -1.86
CA VAL A 499 13.70 6.24 -1.10
C VAL A 499 13.78 7.34 -0.03
N GLU A 500 13.94 6.93 1.21
CA GLU A 500 14.28 7.83 2.31
C GLU A 500 15.79 7.98 2.43
N LEU A 501 16.27 9.20 2.28
CA LEU A 501 17.68 9.55 2.44
C LEU A 501 17.90 10.35 3.73
N ALA A 502 19.10 10.23 4.28
CA ALA A 502 19.53 11.07 5.39
C ALA A 502 19.71 12.54 4.98
N ASP A 503 20.25 12.79 3.79
CA ASP A 503 20.50 14.12 3.26
C ASP A 503 20.53 14.09 1.72
N PHE A 504 20.49 15.26 1.09
CA PHE A 504 20.58 15.43 -0.36
C PHE A 504 21.07 16.83 -0.71
N ASP A 505 21.98 16.94 -1.67
CA ASP A 505 22.46 18.23 -2.17
C ASP A 505 21.43 18.89 -3.11
N PHE A 506 20.62 19.80 -2.56
CA PHE A 506 19.64 20.56 -3.34
C PHE A 506 20.26 21.61 -4.27
N THR A 507 21.59 21.81 -4.27
CA THR A 507 22.25 22.74 -5.19
C THR A 507 22.48 22.12 -6.57
N GLN A 508 22.54 20.79 -6.66
CA GLN A 508 22.77 20.10 -7.92
C GLN A 508 21.65 20.35 -8.93
N THR A 509 22.03 20.52 -10.19
CA THR A 509 21.11 20.78 -11.31
C THR A 509 20.87 19.54 -12.16
N THR A 510 21.52 18.42 -11.85
CA THR A 510 21.31 17.13 -12.50
C THR A 510 21.42 16.00 -11.47
N LEU A 511 20.70 14.89 -11.69
CA LEU A 511 20.90 13.68 -10.90
C LEU A 511 22.20 12.96 -11.28
N GLY A 512 22.70 13.09 -12.51
CA GLY A 512 23.95 12.45 -12.94
C GLY A 512 24.03 10.95 -12.58
N SER A 513 25.08 10.55 -11.86
CA SER A 513 25.28 9.18 -11.35
C SER A 513 24.26 8.76 -10.29
N LEU A 514 23.62 9.71 -9.58
CA LEU A 514 22.65 9.42 -8.53
C LEU A 514 21.42 8.72 -9.07
N TYR A 515 21.03 8.97 -10.32
CA TYR A 515 19.90 8.26 -10.93
C TYR A 515 20.13 6.75 -10.92
N GLN A 516 21.29 6.28 -11.39
CA GLN A 516 21.57 4.84 -11.40
C GLN A 516 21.67 4.28 -9.98
N GLN A 517 22.26 5.03 -9.05
CA GLN A 517 22.31 4.64 -7.63
C GLN A 517 20.91 4.52 -7.03
N LEU A 518 19.99 5.43 -7.36
CA LEU A 518 18.59 5.37 -6.95
C LEU A 518 17.88 4.15 -7.53
N VAL A 519 18.14 3.79 -8.79
CA VAL A 519 17.59 2.56 -9.40
C VAL A 519 18.09 1.33 -8.65
N ASP A 520 19.40 1.26 -8.40
CA ASP A 520 20.06 0.08 -7.83
C ASP A 520 19.82 -0.08 -6.31
N CYS A 521 19.45 1.01 -5.60
CA CYS A 521 19.53 1.04 -4.14
C CYS A 521 18.64 0.13 -3.34
#